data_AF-A0A960XSQ0-F1
#
_entry.id   AF-A0A960XSQ0-F1
#
_cell.length_a   1.000
_cell.length_b   1.000
_cell.length_c   1.000
_cell.angle_alpha   90.00
_cell.angle_beta   90.00
_cell.angle_gamma   90.00
#
_symmetry.space_group_name_H-M   'P 1'
#
loop_
_entity.id
_entity.type
_entity.pdbx_description
1 polymer ?
#
loop_
_entity_poly.entity_id
_entity_poly.type
_entity_poly.pdbx_seq_one_letter_code
_entity_poly.pdbx_strand_id
1 'polypeptide(L)'
;MKPIAILLALVATTGAQTLIGWNNLGMHCMDDDYSVFSILPPFNTFDAHLIDAQGHLVTDPAGIVVTYEGVADPDGSINTTSVGKTTFWDYTTDYFGVALPPDTGLTGKTMPGPSNTPQFMDFDGVMNWFEGAGIPITPVDDAGRRNPYPMVRLTAKTTGGTVLATTDIVLPVSSEMDCRKCHGSGSGPAAEPVGGWVNDPHPSRDYRLNILRLHDEKHLGTEPYTSALADKGYPAAGLEASVIDQQHPVLCAACHASEALGAPSYPGVKPLTQSMHAFHANVVAPDTGMVLDHVANRSSCYQCHPGSDTRCLRGAMGAAVAADGSASMQCQSCHGTMSDVGAPAGSTNRIADRATRTANVSPRSSARQVSCGRRRAPSPARRTRRPRGSRSIGFPPATAACNAARATAPLTRSIRPSTATTTCRTSPIKDMEAQCPTAPPATARCRTP
;
A
#
# COMPACT_ATOMS: atom_id res chain seq x y z
N MET A 1 72.45 24.94 25.14
CA MET A 1 71.38 24.07 24.62
C MET A 1 70.13 24.91 24.42
N LYS A 2 69.45 24.85 23.26
CA LYS A 2 68.15 25.51 23.05
C LYS A 2 67.03 24.48 23.27
N PRO A 3 65.90 24.83 23.92
CA PRO A 3 64.78 23.92 24.05
C PRO A 3 64.10 23.72 22.68
N ILE A 4 63.91 22.47 22.28
CA ILE A 4 63.09 22.13 21.11
C ILE A 4 61.64 22.07 21.58
N ALA A 5 60.84 23.06 21.19
CA ALA A 5 59.41 23.04 21.42
C ALA A 5 58.76 22.02 20.47
N ILE A 6 58.46 20.83 20.97
CA ILE A 6 57.71 19.82 20.22
C ILE A 6 56.25 20.27 20.17
N LEU A 7 55.83 20.81 19.03
CA LEU A 7 54.41 21.04 18.75
C LEU A 7 53.72 19.68 18.56
N LEU A 8 53.06 19.20 19.62
CA LEU A 8 52.10 18.11 19.50
C LEU A 8 50.86 18.65 18.77
N ALA A 9 50.84 18.50 17.44
CA ALA A 9 49.64 18.75 16.66
C ALA A 9 48.58 17.71 17.06
N LEU A 10 47.64 18.12 17.91
CA LEU A 10 46.45 17.33 18.22
C LEU A 10 45.59 17.27 16.96
N VAL A 11 45.78 16.24 16.15
CA VAL A 11 44.87 15.92 15.05
C VAL A 11 43.57 15.45 15.67
N ALA A 12 42.68 16.40 15.94
CA ALA A 12 41.32 16.13 16.34
C ALA A 12 40.62 15.46 15.15
N THR A 13 40.49 14.13 15.21
CA THR A 13 39.64 13.38 14.30
C THR A 13 38.19 13.78 14.56
N THR A 14 37.70 14.75 13.80
CA THR A 14 36.26 15.03 13.70
C THR A 14 35.55 13.74 13.34
N GLY A 15 34.59 13.32 14.17
CA GLY A 15 33.77 12.15 13.87
C GLY A 15 33.10 12.30 12.50
N ALA A 16 32.89 11.18 11.81
CA ALA A 16 32.07 11.20 10.60
C ALA A 16 30.64 11.61 10.96
N GLN A 17 30.07 12.56 10.21
CA GLN A 17 28.65 12.88 10.34
C GLN A 17 27.83 11.70 9.85
N THR A 18 26.61 11.55 10.37
CA THR A 18 25.73 10.42 10.03
C THR A 18 24.43 10.94 9.43
N LEU A 19 24.10 10.50 8.23
CA LEU A 19 22.81 10.78 7.59
C LEU A 19 21.87 9.59 7.81
N ILE A 20 20.73 9.84 8.42
CA ILE A 20 19.69 8.83 8.69
C ILE A 20 18.47 9.23 7.87
N GLY A 21 18.09 8.40 6.89
CA GLY A 21 16.92 8.65 6.05
C GLY A 21 15.88 7.53 6.14
N TRP A 22 14.62 7.85 5.89
CA TRP A 22 13.50 6.90 5.90
C TRP A 22 12.36 7.38 4.97
N ASN A 23 11.55 6.45 4.46
CA ASN A 23 10.26 6.77 3.84
C ASN A 23 9.17 6.90 4.93
N ASN A 24 8.25 7.86 4.80
CA ASN A 24 7.29 8.19 5.87
C ASN A 24 6.02 7.32 5.92
N LEU A 25 5.65 6.64 4.82
CA LEU A 25 4.37 5.94 4.64
C LEU A 25 4.48 4.40 4.60
N GLY A 26 5.70 3.87 4.50
CA GLY A 26 5.99 2.45 4.27
C GLY A 26 5.97 2.09 2.78
N MET A 27 4.80 2.10 2.14
CA MET A 27 4.65 1.85 0.70
C MET A 27 3.52 2.70 0.12
N HIS A 28 3.84 3.52 -0.88
CA HIS A 28 2.83 4.29 -1.60
C HIS A 28 2.09 3.43 -2.64
N CYS A 29 0.81 3.75 -2.88
CA CYS A 29 -0.03 3.09 -3.87
C CYS A 29 -0.31 4.07 -5.02
N MET A 30 -0.13 3.66 -6.27
CA MET A 30 -0.47 4.47 -7.44
C MET A 30 -1.34 3.68 -8.42
N ASP A 31 -2.13 4.37 -9.22
CA ASP A 31 -2.87 3.78 -10.34
C ASP A 31 -1.92 3.24 -11.44
N ASP A 32 -2.31 2.14 -12.09
CA ASP A 32 -1.60 1.54 -13.24
C ASP A 32 -1.94 2.21 -14.59
N ASP A 33 -3.03 2.98 -14.64
CA ASP A 33 -3.42 3.84 -15.78
C ASP A 33 -4.23 5.05 -15.27
N TYR A 34 -4.02 6.20 -15.91
CA TYR A 34 -4.65 7.48 -15.62
C TYR A 34 -5.70 7.90 -16.68
N SER A 35 -6.04 7.05 -17.66
CA SER A 35 -6.93 7.42 -18.77
C SER A 35 -8.46 7.33 -18.49
N VAL A 36 -8.86 7.04 -17.24
CA VAL A 36 -10.28 6.88 -16.84
C VAL A 36 -10.56 7.54 -15.50
N PHE A 37 -9.85 7.14 -14.44
CA PHE A 37 -9.92 7.78 -13.13
C PHE A 37 -8.59 7.69 -12.39
N SER A 38 -8.42 8.58 -11.41
CA SER A 38 -7.30 8.59 -10.47
C SER A 38 -7.81 8.47 -9.04
N ILE A 39 -7.30 7.47 -8.32
CA ILE A 39 -7.43 7.33 -6.88
C ILE A 39 -6.16 7.90 -6.22
N LEU A 40 -4.97 7.56 -6.73
CA LEU A 40 -3.69 8.07 -6.23
C LEU A 40 -2.66 8.34 -7.35
N PRO A 41 -1.96 9.49 -7.31
CA PRO A 41 -0.86 9.81 -8.22
C PRO A 41 0.40 8.97 -7.91
N PRO A 42 1.40 8.95 -8.81
CA PRO A 42 2.76 8.53 -8.47
C PRO A 42 3.31 9.50 -7.42
N PHE A 43 3.72 8.98 -6.27
CA PHE A 43 4.12 9.79 -5.12
C PHE A 43 5.01 8.97 -4.19
N ASN A 44 5.94 9.64 -3.51
CA ASN A 44 6.68 9.08 -2.38
C ASN A 44 7.28 10.23 -1.58
N THR A 45 7.19 10.18 -0.25
CA THR A 45 7.88 11.12 0.63
C THR A 45 8.90 10.36 1.49
N PHE A 46 10.11 10.92 1.54
CA PHE A 46 11.16 10.45 2.42
C PHE A 46 11.87 11.63 3.09
N ASP A 47 12.31 11.39 4.30
CA ASP A 47 12.84 12.40 5.20
C ASP A 47 14.27 11.99 5.61
N ALA A 48 15.07 12.95 6.08
CA ALA A 48 16.40 12.68 6.59
C ALA A 48 16.86 13.61 7.71
N HIS A 49 17.39 13.01 8.78
CA HIS A 49 18.14 13.69 9.83
C HIS A 49 19.65 13.60 9.56
N LEU A 50 20.34 14.74 9.58
CA LEU A 50 21.80 14.78 9.65
C LEU A 50 22.23 14.91 11.12
N ILE A 51 23.12 14.02 11.56
CA ILE A 51 23.73 14.03 12.87
C ILE A 51 25.18 14.54 12.75
N ASP A 52 25.58 15.45 13.63
CA ASP A 52 26.91 16.06 13.65
C ASP A 52 28.01 15.08 14.13
N ALA A 53 29.26 15.56 14.11
CA ALA A 53 30.44 14.80 14.52
C ALA A 53 30.53 14.53 16.04
N GLN A 54 29.58 15.06 16.83
CA GLN A 54 29.48 14.94 18.28
C GLN A 54 28.24 14.11 18.72
N GLY A 55 27.31 13.83 17.82
CA GLY A 55 26.09 13.06 18.06
C GLY A 55 24.82 13.90 18.23
N HIS A 56 24.84 15.20 17.91
CA HIS A 56 23.64 16.06 17.95
C HIS A 56 22.91 16.09 16.60
N LEU A 57 21.59 16.30 16.64
CA LEU A 57 20.80 16.59 15.44
C LEU A 57 21.17 17.98 14.90
N VAL A 58 21.39 18.07 13.59
CA VAL A 58 21.51 19.35 12.86
C VAL A 58 20.11 19.95 12.69
N THR A 59 19.80 20.99 13.47
CA THR A 59 18.52 21.72 13.43
C THR A 59 18.58 23.03 12.65
N ASP A 60 19.73 23.35 12.04
CA ASP A 60 19.94 24.52 11.20
C ASP A 60 20.63 24.07 9.90
N PRO A 61 20.03 24.26 8.71
CA PRO A 61 20.60 23.86 7.43
C PRO A 61 21.68 24.84 6.92
N ALA A 62 22.05 25.89 7.67
CA ALA A 62 23.03 26.89 7.23
C ALA A 62 24.36 26.28 6.74
N GLY A 63 24.63 26.41 5.45
CA GLY A 63 25.84 25.87 4.80
C GLY A 63 25.76 24.38 4.43
N ILE A 64 24.62 23.73 4.64
CA ILE A 64 24.38 22.30 4.40
C ILE A 64 23.32 22.14 3.31
N VAL A 65 23.52 21.13 2.46
CA VAL A 65 22.63 20.78 1.35
C VAL A 65 22.46 19.26 1.34
N VAL A 66 21.22 18.77 1.31
CA VAL A 66 20.94 17.33 1.11
C VAL A 66 20.35 17.11 -0.28
N THR A 67 20.89 16.12 -0.97
CA THR A 67 20.49 15.75 -2.35
C THR A 67 20.16 14.28 -2.45
N TYR A 68 19.24 13.91 -3.35
CA TYR A 68 18.92 12.53 -3.70
C TYR A 68 19.19 12.23 -5.18
N GLU A 69 19.68 11.02 -5.45
CA GLU A 69 19.91 10.46 -6.79
C GLU A 69 19.52 8.97 -6.78
N GLY A 70 19.06 8.42 -7.91
CA GLY A 70 18.70 7.01 -8.00
C GLY A 70 19.94 6.11 -7.89
N VAL A 71 19.81 4.95 -7.24
CA VAL A 71 20.88 3.94 -7.17
C VAL A 71 20.37 2.55 -7.48
N ALA A 72 21.27 1.70 -7.97
CA ALA A 72 20.97 0.30 -8.18
C ALA A 72 20.76 -0.41 -6.84
N ASP A 73 19.67 -1.18 -6.76
CA ASP A 73 19.44 -2.17 -5.72
C ASP A 73 20.43 -3.36 -5.84
N PRO A 74 20.47 -4.29 -4.86
CA PRO A 74 21.39 -5.44 -4.90
C PRO A 74 21.21 -6.40 -6.08
N ASP A 75 20.06 -6.36 -6.77
CA ASP A 75 19.76 -7.15 -7.97
C ASP A 75 20.07 -6.38 -9.27
N GLY A 76 20.71 -5.19 -9.16
CA GLY A 76 21.12 -4.37 -10.28
C GLY A 76 19.96 -3.67 -10.98
N SER A 77 18.86 -3.37 -10.29
CA SER A 77 17.74 -2.58 -10.82
C SER A 77 17.76 -1.16 -10.26
N ILE A 78 17.49 -0.18 -11.12
CA ILE A 78 17.58 1.25 -10.83
C ILE A 78 16.37 1.96 -11.45
N ASN A 79 15.90 3.02 -10.80
CA ASN A 79 14.82 3.87 -11.30
C ASN A 79 15.22 5.35 -11.15
N THR A 80 15.78 5.94 -12.21
CA THR A 80 16.15 7.37 -12.23
C THR A 80 15.09 8.27 -12.85
N THR A 81 14.15 7.71 -13.62
CA THR A 81 13.06 8.45 -14.31
C THR A 81 11.77 7.64 -14.33
N SER A 82 10.63 8.30 -14.21
CA SER A 82 9.30 7.70 -14.39
C SER A 82 8.69 7.98 -15.77
N VAL A 83 9.38 8.73 -16.64
CA VAL A 83 8.96 9.00 -18.02
C VAL A 83 8.84 7.69 -18.81
N GLY A 84 7.73 7.51 -19.52
CA GLY A 84 7.43 6.29 -20.28
C GLY A 84 6.98 5.09 -19.44
N LYS A 85 6.84 5.26 -18.12
CA LYS A 85 6.41 4.21 -17.18
C LYS A 85 5.01 4.45 -16.58
N THR A 86 4.39 5.58 -16.92
CA THR A 86 3.04 5.99 -16.49
C THR A 86 2.48 7.06 -17.43
N THR A 87 1.16 7.13 -17.59
CA THR A 87 0.41 8.17 -18.31
C THR A 87 0.06 9.39 -17.44
N PHE A 88 0.56 9.45 -16.20
CA PHE A 88 0.20 10.48 -15.21
C PHE A 88 0.24 11.92 -15.74
N TRP A 89 1.34 12.32 -16.38
CA TRP A 89 1.55 13.69 -16.89
C TRP A 89 0.62 14.09 -18.02
N ASP A 90 0.05 13.14 -18.75
CA ASP A 90 -0.91 13.41 -19.83
C ASP A 90 -2.23 13.97 -19.26
N TYR A 91 -2.52 13.70 -17.98
CA TYR A 91 -3.81 13.98 -17.32
C TYR A 91 -3.72 14.89 -16.08
N THR A 92 -2.56 15.45 -15.72
CA THR A 92 -2.47 16.32 -14.51
C THR A 92 -3.29 17.60 -14.63
N THR A 93 -3.52 18.07 -15.86
CA THR A 93 -4.36 19.25 -16.12
C THR A 93 -5.82 18.97 -15.77
N ASP A 94 -6.35 17.81 -16.16
CA ASP A 94 -7.74 17.41 -15.87
C ASP A 94 -7.96 17.15 -14.37
N TYR A 95 -7.03 16.43 -13.74
CA TYR A 95 -7.17 16.07 -12.33
C TYR A 95 -6.86 17.20 -11.35
N PHE A 96 -5.87 18.05 -11.64
CA PHE A 96 -5.30 18.99 -10.66
C PHE A 96 -5.25 20.44 -11.17
N GLY A 97 -5.76 20.73 -12.37
CA GLY A 97 -5.74 22.07 -12.96
C GLY A 97 -4.34 22.57 -13.36
N VAL A 98 -3.32 21.71 -13.36
CA VAL A 98 -1.92 22.07 -13.60
C VAL A 98 -1.24 21.10 -14.56
N ALA A 99 -0.63 21.63 -15.61
CA ALA A 99 0.27 20.87 -16.46
C ALA A 99 1.65 20.75 -15.76
N LEU A 100 1.93 19.58 -15.19
CA LEU A 100 3.25 19.30 -14.60
C LEU A 100 4.24 18.88 -15.70
N PRO A 101 5.51 19.34 -15.67
CA PRO A 101 6.55 18.78 -16.52
C PRO A 101 6.74 17.28 -16.18
N PRO A 102 7.08 16.43 -17.18
CA PRO A 102 7.44 15.04 -16.92
C PRO A 102 8.52 14.91 -15.84
N ASP A 103 8.51 13.79 -15.11
CA ASP A 103 9.31 13.57 -13.90
C ASP A 103 9.03 14.52 -12.71
N THR A 104 8.09 15.48 -12.80
CA THR A 104 7.69 16.38 -11.68
C THR A 104 6.43 15.88 -10.96
N GLY A 105 6.46 15.83 -9.63
CA GLY A 105 5.33 15.49 -8.77
C GLY A 105 4.52 16.70 -8.30
N LEU A 106 3.37 16.45 -7.65
CA LEU A 106 2.42 17.51 -7.23
C LEU A 106 2.98 18.51 -6.21
N THR A 107 4.05 18.15 -5.51
CA THR A 107 4.81 19.00 -4.56
C THR A 107 5.87 19.86 -5.25
N GLY A 108 6.06 19.72 -6.57
CA GLY A 108 7.14 20.37 -7.31
C GLY A 108 8.51 19.68 -7.20
N LYS A 109 8.61 18.56 -6.47
CA LYS A 109 9.82 17.71 -6.46
C LYS A 109 9.86 16.78 -7.68
N THR A 110 11.06 16.30 -8.01
CA THR A 110 11.41 15.73 -9.31
C THR A 110 12.11 14.39 -9.19
N MET A 111 11.94 13.49 -10.16
CA MET A 111 12.89 12.38 -10.35
C MET A 111 14.25 12.92 -10.84
N PRO A 112 15.37 12.22 -10.58
CA PRO A 112 16.71 12.57 -11.09
C PRO A 112 16.86 12.65 -12.63
N GLY A 113 15.92 12.05 -13.36
CA GLY A 113 15.88 11.96 -14.82
C GLY A 113 16.89 10.96 -15.41
N PRO A 114 16.92 10.79 -16.74
CA PRO A 114 17.81 9.82 -17.41
C PRO A 114 19.32 10.04 -17.17
N SER A 115 19.73 11.27 -16.86
CA SER A 115 21.12 11.61 -16.48
C SER A 115 21.46 11.32 -15.01
N ASN A 116 20.47 10.89 -14.22
CA ASN A 116 20.54 10.71 -12.77
C ASN A 116 21.09 11.95 -12.01
N THR A 117 20.62 13.14 -12.38
CA THR A 117 21.09 14.40 -11.79
C THR A 117 20.61 14.51 -10.34
N PRO A 118 21.49 14.76 -9.34
CA PRO A 118 21.07 14.91 -7.96
C PRO A 118 20.06 16.05 -7.76
N GLN A 119 18.91 15.73 -7.18
CA GLN A 119 17.83 16.68 -6.87
C GLN A 119 17.89 17.11 -5.40
N PHE A 120 17.34 18.27 -5.04
CA PHE A 120 17.44 18.84 -3.68
C PHE A 120 16.27 18.46 -2.77
N MET A 121 16.57 18.10 -1.52
CA MET A 121 15.60 18.03 -0.42
C MET A 121 15.45 19.42 0.21
N ASP A 122 14.24 19.78 0.67
CA ASP A 122 14.02 21.02 1.43
C ASP A 122 14.23 20.78 2.92
N PHE A 123 14.43 21.81 3.74
CA PHE A 123 14.53 21.66 5.20
C PHE A 123 13.24 22.12 5.89
N ASP A 124 12.60 21.20 6.61
CA ASP A 124 11.46 21.48 7.49
C ASP A 124 12.00 21.96 8.86
N GLY A 125 11.82 23.25 9.17
CA GLY A 125 12.22 23.84 10.44
C GLY A 125 11.27 23.59 11.63
N VAL A 126 10.10 22.98 11.40
CA VAL A 126 9.19 22.50 12.45
C VAL A 126 9.61 21.09 12.89
N MET A 127 9.84 20.20 11.93
CA MET A 127 10.22 18.81 12.18
C MET A 127 11.74 18.60 12.36
N ASN A 128 12.54 19.57 11.91
CA ASN A 128 14.01 19.59 11.96
C ASN A 128 14.69 18.51 11.10
N TRP A 129 14.12 18.24 9.92
CA TRP A 129 14.64 17.28 8.94
C TRP A 129 14.73 17.86 7.54
N PHE A 130 15.45 17.17 6.65
CA PHE A 130 15.36 17.38 5.22
C PHE A 130 14.25 16.50 4.63
N GLU A 131 13.40 17.01 3.74
CA GLU A 131 12.27 16.29 3.13
C GLU A 131 12.36 16.26 1.59
N GLY A 132 12.10 15.08 1.02
CA GLY A 132 11.89 14.83 -0.41
C GLY A 132 10.43 14.50 -0.67
N ALA A 133 9.53 15.46 -0.44
CA ALA A 133 8.09 15.23 -0.50
C ALA A 133 7.59 14.96 -1.94
N GLY A 134 6.75 13.95 -2.13
CA GLY A 134 5.96 13.76 -3.35
C GLY A 134 6.73 13.45 -4.63
N ILE A 135 7.83 12.70 -4.55
CA ILE A 135 8.57 12.25 -5.74
C ILE A 135 7.67 11.32 -6.59
N PRO A 136 7.52 11.54 -7.90
CA PRO A 136 6.62 10.76 -8.75
C PRO A 136 7.26 9.44 -9.21
N ILE A 137 7.82 8.68 -8.25
CA ILE A 137 8.50 7.41 -8.52
C ILE A 137 7.50 6.29 -8.82
N THR A 138 7.93 5.34 -9.66
CA THR A 138 7.09 4.27 -10.23
C THR A 138 7.59 2.88 -9.81
N PRO A 139 6.74 1.84 -9.81
CA PRO A 139 7.13 0.46 -9.47
C PRO A 139 7.85 -0.27 -10.62
N VAL A 140 8.52 0.48 -11.50
CA VAL A 140 9.13 0.00 -12.75
C VAL A 140 10.52 0.61 -12.91
N ASP A 141 11.53 -0.23 -13.12
CA ASP A 141 12.93 0.16 -13.28
C ASP A 141 13.22 0.72 -14.69
N ASP A 142 14.41 1.29 -14.91
CA ASP A 142 14.78 1.93 -16.18
C ASP A 142 14.96 0.93 -17.35
N ALA A 143 14.97 -0.37 -17.06
CA ALA A 143 14.91 -1.45 -18.05
C ALA A 143 13.49 -2.02 -18.25
N GLY A 144 12.46 -1.38 -17.69
CA GLY A 144 11.06 -1.83 -17.78
C GLY A 144 10.71 -3.03 -16.90
N ARG A 145 11.60 -3.46 -16.00
CA ARG A 145 11.35 -4.53 -15.04
C ARG A 145 10.52 -4.01 -13.89
N ARG A 146 9.67 -4.84 -13.29
CA ARG A 146 8.93 -4.47 -12.08
C ARG A 146 9.87 -4.38 -10.87
N ASN A 147 10.03 -3.19 -10.30
CA ASN A 147 10.70 -2.98 -9.02
C ASN A 147 9.80 -2.14 -8.08
N PRO A 148 9.13 -2.76 -7.09
CA PRO A 148 8.35 -2.05 -6.08
C PRO A 148 9.17 -1.54 -4.88
N TYR A 149 10.51 -1.70 -4.91
CA TYR A 149 11.46 -1.26 -3.89
C TYR A 149 12.67 -0.52 -4.52
N PRO A 150 12.43 0.51 -5.37
CA PRO A 150 13.52 1.31 -5.92
C PRO A 150 14.30 2.03 -4.82
N MET A 151 15.59 2.24 -5.06
CA MET A 151 16.50 2.85 -4.09
C MET A 151 17.04 4.20 -4.56
N VAL A 152 17.25 5.11 -3.61
CA VAL A 152 17.95 6.38 -3.84
C VAL A 152 19.05 6.56 -2.81
N ARG A 153 20.14 7.22 -3.21
CA ARG A 153 21.18 7.69 -2.31
C ARG A 153 20.87 9.10 -1.87
N LEU A 154 20.74 9.29 -0.56
CA LEU A 154 20.77 10.61 0.05
C LEU A 154 22.23 10.98 0.33
N THR A 155 22.63 12.19 -0.05
CA THR A 155 23.96 12.73 0.23
C THR A 155 23.85 14.12 0.85
N ALA A 156 24.35 14.24 2.09
CA ALA A 156 24.57 15.53 2.75
C ALA A 156 25.92 16.10 2.31
N LYS A 157 25.93 17.37 1.91
CA LYS A 157 27.07 18.11 1.37
C LYS A 157 27.15 19.48 2.04
N THR A 158 28.32 20.10 2.08
CA THR A 158 28.41 21.55 2.28
C THR A 158 27.92 22.29 1.04
N THR A 159 27.59 23.58 1.16
CA THR A 159 27.37 24.47 0.00
C THR A 159 28.60 24.59 -0.91
N GLY A 160 29.80 24.24 -0.42
CA GLY A 160 31.03 24.11 -1.21
C GLY A 160 31.19 22.74 -1.90
N GLY A 161 30.22 21.83 -1.79
CA GLY A 161 30.22 20.52 -2.43
C GLY A 161 30.92 19.39 -1.66
N THR A 162 31.54 19.66 -0.51
CA THR A 162 32.19 18.63 0.31
C THR A 162 31.16 17.67 0.87
N VAL A 163 31.23 16.39 0.51
CA VAL A 163 30.36 15.34 1.09
C VAL A 163 30.63 15.19 2.58
N LEU A 164 29.57 15.22 3.38
CA LEU A 164 29.57 15.09 4.83
C LEU A 164 29.16 13.68 5.27
N ALA A 165 28.11 13.16 4.63
CA ALA A 165 27.55 11.83 4.89
C ALA A 165 26.71 11.35 3.70
N THR A 166 26.59 10.03 3.55
CA THR A 166 25.71 9.37 2.57
C THR A 166 24.90 8.29 3.25
N THR A 167 23.68 8.03 2.76
CA THR A 167 22.92 6.84 3.13
C THR A 167 22.00 6.43 1.98
N ASP A 168 21.79 5.14 1.78
CA ASP A 168 20.94 4.61 0.71
C ASP A 168 19.63 4.12 1.31
N ILE A 169 18.51 4.61 0.79
CA ILE A 169 17.16 4.30 1.29
C ILE A 169 16.30 3.70 0.18
N VAL A 170 15.21 3.04 0.59
CA VAL A 170 14.20 2.49 -0.32
C VAL A 170 13.01 3.45 -0.35
N LEU A 171 12.41 3.64 -1.54
CA LEU A 171 11.19 4.41 -1.78
C LEU A 171 10.08 3.44 -2.25
N PRO A 172 9.42 2.69 -1.35
CA PRO A 172 8.56 1.60 -1.80
C PRO A 172 7.27 2.15 -2.41
N VAL A 173 6.92 1.62 -3.59
CA VAL A 173 5.78 2.07 -4.39
C VAL A 173 5.17 0.88 -5.12
N SER A 174 3.86 0.90 -5.36
CA SER A 174 3.17 -0.21 -6.01
C SER A 174 1.92 0.20 -6.80
N SER A 175 1.70 -0.51 -7.91
CA SER A 175 0.48 -0.51 -8.72
C SER A 175 -0.35 -1.79 -8.56
N GLU A 176 -0.18 -2.56 -7.47
CA GLU A 176 -1.05 -3.69 -7.09
C GLU A 176 -2.46 -3.26 -6.60
N MET A 177 -2.87 -2.00 -6.80
CA MET A 177 -4.21 -1.52 -6.47
C MET A 177 -5.23 -1.99 -7.53
N ASP A 178 -5.60 -3.27 -7.46
CA ASP A 178 -6.21 -3.97 -8.58
C ASP A 178 -7.67 -4.42 -8.39
N CYS A 179 -8.60 -3.59 -8.85
CA CYS A 179 -10.04 -3.90 -8.82
C CYS A 179 -10.49 -4.90 -9.92
N ARG A 180 -9.62 -5.31 -10.86
CA ARG A 180 -10.04 -6.06 -12.07
C ARG A 180 -10.59 -7.46 -11.77
N LYS A 181 -10.26 -8.04 -10.60
CA LYS A 181 -10.85 -9.29 -10.10
C LYS A 181 -12.37 -9.27 -9.96
N CYS A 182 -12.95 -8.11 -9.66
CA CYS A 182 -14.39 -7.96 -9.45
C CYS A 182 -15.04 -7.07 -10.51
N HIS A 183 -14.32 -6.10 -11.07
CA HIS A 183 -14.90 -5.14 -12.03
C HIS A 183 -14.43 -5.33 -13.48
N GLY A 184 -13.53 -6.28 -13.77
CA GLY A 184 -13.21 -6.64 -15.16
C GLY A 184 -14.41 -7.31 -15.85
N SER A 185 -14.64 -7.01 -17.12
CA SER A 185 -15.79 -7.50 -17.88
C SER A 185 -15.86 -9.03 -17.87
N GLY A 186 -17.01 -9.57 -17.41
CA GLY A 186 -17.24 -11.01 -17.26
C GLY A 186 -16.68 -11.65 -15.97
N SER A 187 -16.12 -10.90 -15.02
CA SER A 187 -15.61 -11.42 -13.74
C SER A 187 -16.68 -12.07 -12.85
N GLY A 188 -17.91 -11.54 -12.87
CA GLY A 188 -19.08 -12.15 -12.22
C GLY A 188 -20.18 -11.15 -11.83
N PRO A 189 -21.43 -11.62 -11.67
CA PRO A 189 -22.62 -10.78 -11.53
C PRO A 189 -22.73 -9.98 -10.22
N ALA A 190 -21.73 -10.07 -9.33
CA ALA A 190 -21.68 -9.32 -8.07
C ALA A 190 -21.31 -7.83 -8.25
N ALA A 191 -20.68 -7.49 -9.37
CA ALA A 191 -20.31 -6.12 -9.73
C ALA A 191 -20.52 -5.81 -11.23
N GLU A 192 -21.33 -6.64 -11.91
CA GLU A 192 -21.84 -6.36 -13.25
C GLU A 192 -22.86 -5.21 -13.19
N PRO A 193 -22.69 -4.12 -13.95
CA PRO A 193 -23.72 -3.07 -14.06
C PRO A 193 -24.99 -3.61 -14.72
N VAL A 194 -26.16 -3.06 -14.37
CA VAL A 194 -27.46 -3.43 -14.97
C VAL A 194 -27.52 -3.14 -16.47
N GLY A 195 -26.74 -2.16 -16.95
CA GLY A 195 -26.52 -1.90 -18.38
C GLY A 195 -25.58 -2.90 -19.08
N GLY A 196 -25.09 -3.91 -18.35
CA GLY A 196 -24.05 -4.83 -18.79
C GLY A 196 -22.63 -4.27 -18.66
N TRP A 197 -21.65 -5.15 -18.86
CA TRP A 197 -20.22 -4.84 -18.91
C TRP A 197 -19.84 -3.90 -20.08
N VAL A 198 -18.78 -3.10 -19.89
CA VAL A 198 -18.23 -2.18 -20.91
C VAL A 198 -17.51 -2.94 -22.03
N ASN A 199 -16.67 -3.91 -21.68
CA ASN A 199 -15.80 -4.67 -22.60
C ASN A 199 -14.81 -3.78 -23.38
N ASP A 200 -14.12 -2.85 -22.70
CA ASP A 200 -13.02 -2.08 -23.32
C ASP A 200 -11.84 -3.03 -23.62
N PRO A 201 -11.22 -2.96 -24.82
CA PRO A 201 -10.12 -3.85 -25.19
C PRO A 201 -8.85 -3.66 -24.34
N HIS A 202 -8.71 -2.57 -23.58
CA HIS A 202 -7.61 -2.33 -22.67
C HIS A 202 -8.00 -2.68 -21.22
N PRO A 203 -7.43 -3.75 -20.61
CA PRO A 203 -7.92 -4.26 -19.32
C PRO A 203 -7.94 -3.25 -18.17
N SER A 204 -6.95 -2.34 -18.12
CA SER A 204 -6.88 -1.31 -17.07
C SER A 204 -7.83 -0.12 -17.30
N ARG A 205 -8.44 -0.01 -18.50
CA ARG A 205 -9.57 0.90 -18.76
C ARG A 205 -10.90 0.22 -18.46
N ASP A 206 -11.06 -1.01 -18.93
CA ASP A 206 -12.28 -1.81 -18.81
C ASP A 206 -12.83 -1.84 -17.38
N TYR A 207 -12.03 -2.27 -16.40
CA TYR A 207 -12.50 -2.34 -15.01
C TYR A 207 -12.79 -0.96 -14.42
N ARG A 208 -12.07 0.09 -14.84
CA ARG A 208 -12.31 1.46 -14.37
C ARG A 208 -13.61 2.02 -14.91
N LEU A 209 -13.92 1.79 -16.19
CA LEU A 209 -15.18 2.19 -16.82
C LEU A 209 -16.37 1.42 -16.22
N ASN A 210 -16.22 0.12 -15.96
CA ASN A 210 -17.22 -0.67 -15.24
C ASN A 210 -17.49 -0.13 -13.82
N ILE A 211 -16.47 0.36 -13.11
CA ILE A 211 -16.63 1.05 -11.81
C ILE A 211 -17.40 2.37 -11.97
N LEU A 212 -17.07 3.21 -12.97
CA LEU A 212 -17.79 4.46 -13.20
C LEU A 212 -19.26 4.21 -13.56
N ARG A 213 -19.54 3.26 -14.47
CA ARG A 213 -20.91 2.83 -14.81
C ARG A 213 -21.70 2.37 -13.59
N LEU A 214 -21.09 1.55 -12.74
CA LEU A 214 -21.69 1.03 -11.51
C LEU A 214 -21.86 2.11 -10.41
N HIS A 215 -21.05 3.16 -10.44
CA HIS A 215 -21.20 4.34 -9.59
C HIS A 215 -22.36 5.22 -10.07
N ASP A 216 -22.42 5.52 -11.37
CA ASP A 216 -23.51 6.27 -12.01
C ASP A 216 -24.87 5.60 -11.79
N GLU A 217 -24.97 4.28 -11.99
CA GLU A 217 -26.18 3.49 -11.73
C GLU A 217 -26.77 3.70 -10.32
N LYS A 218 -25.90 3.92 -9.31
CA LYS A 218 -26.30 4.03 -7.90
C LYS A 218 -26.56 5.46 -7.44
N HIS A 219 -26.16 6.45 -8.24
CA HIS A 219 -26.11 7.85 -7.79
C HIS A 219 -26.72 8.86 -8.75
N LEU A 220 -26.91 8.56 -10.04
CA LEU A 220 -27.61 9.46 -10.97
C LEU A 220 -29.03 9.79 -10.50
N GLY A 221 -29.42 11.06 -10.62
CA GLY A 221 -30.69 11.57 -10.12
C GLY A 221 -30.79 11.70 -8.59
N THR A 222 -29.71 11.44 -7.85
CA THR A 222 -29.66 11.69 -6.39
C THR A 222 -28.98 13.01 -6.07
N GLU A 223 -29.31 13.58 -4.91
CA GLU A 223 -28.44 14.52 -4.21
C GLU A 223 -27.62 13.77 -3.16
N PRO A 224 -26.35 14.15 -2.92
CA PRO A 224 -25.65 15.33 -3.45
C PRO A 224 -25.02 15.15 -4.84
N TYR A 225 -25.17 13.98 -5.49
CA TYR A 225 -24.40 13.64 -6.69
C TYR A 225 -24.63 14.58 -7.87
N THR A 226 -25.89 14.94 -8.13
CA THR A 226 -26.27 15.83 -9.22
C THR A 226 -25.63 17.22 -9.04
N SER A 227 -25.65 17.76 -7.81
CA SER A 227 -24.94 19.00 -7.48
C SER A 227 -23.41 18.87 -7.55
N ALA A 228 -22.85 17.73 -7.15
CA ALA A 228 -21.41 17.47 -7.16
C ALA A 228 -20.84 17.36 -8.59
N LEU A 229 -21.54 16.69 -9.52
CA LEU A 229 -21.16 16.63 -10.93
C LEU A 229 -21.04 18.04 -11.52
N ALA A 230 -22.08 18.87 -11.30
CA ALA A 230 -22.12 20.24 -11.81
C ALA A 230 -21.03 21.15 -11.22
N ASP A 231 -20.75 21.04 -9.90
CA ASP A 231 -19.72 21.81 -9.21
C ASP A 231 -18.29 21.41 -9.63
N LYS A 232 -18.08 20.15 -10.03
CA LYS A 232 -16.78 19.62 -10.49
C LYS A 232 -16.62 19.55 -12.00
N GLY A 233 -17.54 20.13 -12.77
CA GLY A 233 -17.46 20.21 -14.23
C GLY A 233 -17.66 18.87 -14.96
N TYR A 234 -18.20 17.86 -14.28
CA TYR A 234 -18.56 16.57 -14.89
C TYR A 234 -19.97 16.64 -15.51
N PRO A 235 -20.22 15.95 -16.64
CA PRO A 235 -21.51 16.00 -17.31
C PRO A 235 -22.63 15.37 -16.47
N ALA A 236 -23.82 15.97 -16.53
CA ALA A 236 -25.02 15.47 -15.85
C ALA A 236 -25.51 14.09 -16.35
N ALA A 237 -24.89 13.54 -17.40
CA ALA A 237 -25.10 12.18 -17.88
C ALA A 237 -24.36 11.11 -17.04
N GLY A 238 -23.33 11.49 -16.28
CA GLY A 238 -22.55 10.59 -15.43
C GLY A 238 -21.03 10.70 -15.61
N LEU A 239 -20.30 10.03 -14.73
CA LEU A 239 -18.85 9.94 -14.75
C LEU A 239 -18.34 9.05 -15.90
N GLU A 240 -19.04 7.99 -16.29
CA GLU A 240 -18.68 7.20 -17.47
C GLU A 240 -18.73 8.08 -18.74
N ALA A 241 -19.78 8.90 -18.90
CA ALA A 241 -19.94 9.82 -20.03
C ALA A 241 -18.82 10.89 -20.07
N SER A 242 -18.29 11.31 -18.92
CA SER A 242 -17.10 12.19 -18.86
C SER A 242 -15.92 11.58 -19.61
N VAL A 243 -15.66 10.29 -19.40
CA VAL A 243 -14.51 9.60 -20.00
C VAL A 243 -14.78 9.20 -21.46
N ILE A 244 -15.97 8.69 -21.76
CA ILE A 244 -16.30 8.15 -23.08
C ILE A 244 -16.64 9.25 -24.09
N ASP A 245 -17.51 10.20 -23.72
CA ASP A 245 -18.02 11.21 -24.65
C ASP A 245 -17.18 12.50 -24.67
N GLN A 246 -16.45 12.80 -23.59
CA GLN A 246 -15.72 14.06 -23.41
C GLN A 246 -14.21 13.89 -23.22
N GLN A 247 -13.71 12.65 -23.13
CA GLN A 247 -12.30 12.32 -22.85
C GLN A 247 -11.74 12.92 -21.55
N HIS A 248 -12.61 13.34 -20.63
CA HIS A 248 -12.26 14.05 -19.39
C HIS A 248 -12.29 13.05 -18.21
N PRO A 249 -11.12 12.66 -17.65
CA PRO A 249 -11.03 11.63 -16.63
C PRO A 249 -11.43 12.12 -15.23
N VAL A 250 -11.71 11.16 -14.35
CA VAL A 250 -12.33 11.43 -13.04
C VAL A 250 -11.34 11.39 -11.89
N LEU A 251 -11.16 12.49 -11.15
CA LEU A 251 -10.44 12.45 -9.87
C LEU A 251 -11.43 12.02 -8.78
N CYS A 252 -11.25 10.83 -8.18
CA CYS A 252 -12.15 10.37 -7.11
C CYS A 252 -12.17 11.34 -5.91
N ALA A 253 -11.03 12.00 -5.66
CA ALA A 253 -10.86 13.01 -4.62
C ALA A 253 -11.51 14.38 -4.92
N ALA A 254 -12.08 14.61 -6.12
CA ALA A 254 -12.84 15.83 -6.40
C ALA A 254 -14.17 15.88 -5.62
N CYS A 255 -14.77 14.72 -5.36
CA CYS A 255 -16.04 14.59 -4.63
C CYS A 255 -15.87 13.97 -3.23
N HIS A 256 -14.95 13.01 -3.07
CA HIS A 256 -14.75 12.27 -1.82
C HIS A 256 -13.50 12.76 -1.07
N ALA A 257 -13.59 13.01 0.24
CA ALA A 257 -12.42 13.40 1.03
C ALA A 257 -11.28 12.36 0.94
N SER A 258 -10.06 12.82 0.75
CA SER A 258 -8.86 11.98 0.63
C SER A 258 -7.68 12.62 1.37
N GLU A 259 -7.31 12.03 2.52
CA GLU A 259 -6.17 12.45 3.35
C GLU A 259 -4.86 12.50 2.55
N ALA A 260 -4.65 11.52 1.65
CA ALA A 260 -3.46 11.40 0.81
C ALA A 260 -3.31 12.51 -0.26
N LEU A 261 -4.36 13.31 -0.47
CA LEU A 261 -4.37 14.47 -1.38
C LEU A 261 -4.79 15.77 -0.67
N GLY A 262 -4.98 15.74 0.67
CA GLY A 262 -5.50 16.88 1.44
C GLY A 262 -6.91 17.34 1.03
N ALA A 263 -7.64 16.53 0.25
CA ALA A 263 -8.88 16.94 -0.40
C ALA A 263 -10.09 16.79 0.55
N PRO A 264 -10.96 17.80 0.68
CA PRO A 264 -12.21 17.69 1.44
C PRO A 264 -13.32 17.00 0.62
N SER A 265 -14.32 16.44 1.31
CA SER A 265 -15.54 15.94 0.67
C SER A 265 -16.39 17.10 0.15
N TYR A 266 -17.06 16.89 -0.98
CA TYR A 266 -18.23 17.68 -1.36
C TYR A 266 -19.34 17.54 -0.30
N PRO A 267 -20.14 18.59 0.00
CA PRO A 267 -21.19 18.51 1.03
C PRO A 267 -22.13 17.31 0.85
N GLY A 268 -22.25 16.50 1.91
CA GLY A 268 -23.05 15.27 1.91
C GLY A 268 -22.37 14.03 1.31
N VAL A 269 -21.25 14.17 0.59
CA VAL A 269 -20.48 13.05 0.04
C VAL A 269 -19.56 12.46 1.11
N LYS A 270 -19.55 11.14 1.26
CA LYS A 270 -18.72 10.43 2.24
C LYS A 270 -17.23 10.45 1.85
N PRO A 271 -16.28 10.48 2.81
CA PRO A 271 -14.85 10.31 2.54
C PRO A 271 -14.55 9.04 1.73
N LEU A 272 -13.49 9.06 0.91
CA LEU A 272 -13.21 7.97 -0.05
C LEU A 272 -13.00 6.62 0.65
N THR A 273 -12.28 6.63 1.78
CA THR A 273 -12.10 5.46 2.65
C THR A 273 -13.45 4.87 3.11
N GLN A 274 -14.43 5.71 3.46
CA GLN A 274 -15.73 5.23 3.89
C GLN A 274 -16.54 4.69 2.70
N SER A 275 -16.57 5.41 1.58
CA SER A 275 -17.27 4.97 0.37
C SER A 275 -16.77 3.61 -0.11
N MET A 276 -15.44 3.43 -0.17
CA MET A 276 -14.83 2.17 -0.60
C MET A 276 -15.05 1.05 0.41
N HIS A 277 -14.56 1.20 1.65
CA HIS A 277 -14.55 0.07 2.60
C HIS A 277 -15.95 -0.34 3.06
N ALA A 278 -16.84 0.61 3.38
CA ALA A 278 -18.17 0.27 3.89
C ALA A 278 -19.10 -0.35 2.83
N PHE A 279 -18.86 -0.06 1.55
CA PHE A 279 -19.57 -0.73 0.45
C PHE A 279 -19.01 -2.14 0.21
N HIS A 280 -17.68 -2.27 0.09
CA HIS A 280 -17.04 -3.53 -0.27
C HIS A 280 -17.06 -4.60 0.83
N ALA A 281 -17.16 -4.23 2.11
CA ALA A 281 -17.13 -5.17 3.23
C ALA A 281 -18.04 -6.40 3.04
N ASN A 282 -19.28 -6.19 2.57
CA ASN A 282 -20.28 -7.25 2.40
C ASN A 282 -20.21 -7.98 1.05
N VAL A 283 -19.30 -7.58 0.15
CA VAL A 283 -19.08 -8.26 -1.15
C VAL A 283 -18.37 -9.58 -0.92
N VAL A 284 -18.77 -10.62 -1.66
CA VAL A 284 -18.09 -11.92 -1.68
C VAL A 284 -17.00 -11.91 -2.75
N ALA A 285 -15.75 -12.18 -2.37
CA ALA A 285 -14.64 -12.24 -3.29
C ALA A 285 -14.72 -13.50 -4.19
N PRO A 286 -14.63 -13.36 -5.52
CA PRO A 286 -14.86 -14.48 -6.46
C PRO A 286 -13.76 -15.54 -6.43
N ASP A 287 -12.54 -15.19 -5.97
CA ASP A 287 -11.40 -16.10 -5.88
C ASP A 287 -11.39 -17.01 -4.64
N THR A 288 -12.20 -16.68 -3.62
CA THR A 288 -12.16 -17.32 -2.30
C THR A 288 -13.54 -17.69 -1.75
N GLY A 289 -14.63 -17.12 -2.28
CA GLY A 289 -16.00 -17.35 -1.79
C GLY A 289 -16.27 -16.79 -0.40
N MET A 290 -15.38 -15.95 0.14
CA MET A 290 -15.51 -15.30 1.44
C MET A 290 -15.96 -13.84 1.29
N VAL A 291 -16.72 -13.32 2.26
CA VAL A 291 -17.00 -11.89 2.37
C VAL A 291 -15.71 -11.11 2.70
N LEU A 292 -15.55 -9.92 2.11
CA LEU A 292 -14.36 -9.10 2.32
C LEU A 292 -14.18 -8.66 3.79
N ASP A 293 -15.27 -8.51 4.55
CA ASP A 293 -15.23 -8.16 5.98
C ASP A 293 -14.66 -9.27 6.90
N HIS A 294 -14.34 -10.46 6.37
CA HIS A 294 -13.92 -11.60 7.17
C HIS A 294 -12.56 -11.34 7.88
N VAL A 295 -12.62 -11.06 9.18
CA VAL A 295 -11.49 -10.60 10.02
C VAL A 295 -10.23 -11.48 9.97
N ALA A 296 -10.39 -12.79 9.72
CA ALA A 296 -9.27 -13.73 9.64
C ALA A 296 -8.69 -13.88 8.22
N ASN A 297 -9.29 -13.27 7.19
CA ASN A 297 -8.79 -13.34 5.82
C ASN A 297 -8.00 -12.10 5.40
N ARG A 298 -6.67 -12.15 5.53
CA ARG A 298 -5.79 -11.08 5.01
C ARG A 298 -5.88 -10.88 3.50
N SER A 299 -6.29 -11.88 2.71
CA SER A 299 -6.43 -11.70 1.25
C SER A 299 -7.52 -10.69 0.89
N SER A 300 -8.54 -10.50 1.75
CA SER A 300 -9.58 -9.50 1.55
C SER A 300 -9.01 -8.08 1.41
N CYS A 301 -7.98 -7.73 2.18
CA CYS A 301 -7.30 -6.44 2.06
C CYS A 301 -6.46 -6.37 0.77
N TYR A 302 -5.84 -7.48 0.37
CA TYR A 302 -5.05 -7.60 -0.86
C TYR A 302 -5.88 -7.83 -2.13
N GLN A 303 -7.20 -7.63 -2.08
CA GLN A 303 -8.01 -7.43 -3.28
C GLN A 303 -7.98 -5.97 -3.77
N CYS A 304 -7.54 -5.02 -2.93
CA CYS A 304 -7.47 -3.60 -3.28
C CYS A 304 -6.15 -2.92 -2.87
N HIS A 305 -5.42 -3.45 -1.87
CA HIS A 305 -4.14 -2.90 -1.42
C HIS A 305 -2.95 -3.76 -1.85
N PRO A 306 -1.77 -3.17 -2.10
CA PRO A 306 -0.57 -3.93 -2.42
C PRO A 306 -0.16 -4.87 -1.27
N GLY A 307 0.33 -6.05 -1.63
CA GLY A 307 0.97 -6.94 -0.66
C GLY A 307 0.89 -8.43 -0.94
N SER A 308 0.19 -8.88 -1.98
CA SER A 308 0.26 -10.26 -2.47
C SER A 308 1.68 -10.58 -2.95
N ASP A 309 2.21 -9.74 -3.84
CA ASP A 309 3.44 -10.00 -4.58
C ASP A 309 4.56 -9.03 -4.16
N THR A 310 4.25 -7.73 -3.97
CA THR A 310 5.17 -6.75 -3.35
C THR A 310 5.64 -7.19 -1.95
N ARG A 311 4.73 -7.76 -1.16
CA ARG A 311 4.88 -7.97 0.30
C ARG A 311 5.06 -6.64 1.05
N CYS A 312 4.04 -5.78 0.94
CA CYS A 312 3.93 -4.49 1.64
C CYS A 312 4.19 -4.58 3.16
N LEU A 313 3.61 -5.56 3.87
CA LEU A 313 3.92 -5.78 5.29
C LEU A 313 5.33 -6.36 5.46
N ARG A 314 6.21 -5.57 6.09
CA ARG A 314 7.64 -5.88 6.34
C ARG A 314 8.03 -5.70 7.80
N GLY A 315 9.31 -5.94 8.12
CA GLY A 315 9.84 -5.85 9.49
C GLY A 315 9.05 -6.75 10.45
N ALA A 316 8.74 -6.25 11.64
CA ALA A 316 7.95 -6.98 12.64
C ALA A 316 6.57 -7.42 12.11
N MET A 317 5.90 -6.61 11.29
CA MET A 317 4.56 -6.92 10.77
C MET A 317 4.57 -7.99 9.67
N GLY A 318 5.67 -8.09 8.91
CA GLY A 318 5.83 -9.09 7.84
C GLY A 318 6.47 -10.40 8.31
N ALA A 319 7.38 -10.35 9.29
CA ALA A 319 8.21 -11.49 9.71
C ALA A 319 7.70 -12.23 10.97
N ALA A 320 6.58 -11.79 11.57
CA ALA A 320 6.00 -12.47 12.72
C ALA A 320 5.18 -13.70 12.28
N VAL A 321 5.64 -14.88 12.69
CA VAL A 321 5.10 -16.19 12.29
C VAL A 321 4.73 -17.00 13.54
N ALA A 322 3.58 -17.66 13.51
CA ALA A 322 3.08 -18.51 14.58
C ALA A 322 3.72 -19.91 14.55
N ALA A 323 3.49 -20.71 15.61
CA ALA A 323 4.09 -22.04 15.75
C ALA A 323 3.66 -23.07 14.69
N ASP A 324 2.63 -22.77 13.89
CA ASP A 324 2.12 -23.57 12.77
C ASP A 324 2.64 -23.10 11.39
N GLY A 325 3.45 -22.02 11.34
CA GLY A 325 3.94 -21.42 10.10
C GLY A 325 3.02 -20.36 9.49
N SER A 326 1.86 -20.07 10.08
CA SER A 326 0.99 -18.96 9.64
C SER A 326 1.53 -17.60 10.08
N ALA A 327 1.17 -16.51 9.39
CA ALA A 327 1.52 -15.16 9.84
C ALA A 327 0.79 -14.83 11.16
N SER A 328 1.53 -14.49 12.22
CA SER A 328 0.95 -14.22 13.54
C SER A 328 0.41 -12.80 13.70
N MET A 329 0.56 -11.96 12.67
CA MET A 329 -0.09 -10.66 12.55
C MET A 329 -0.69 -10.50 11.16
N GLN A 330 -1.88 -9.91 11.12
CA GLN A 330 -2.64 -9.58 9.91
C GLN A 330 -2.96 -8.08 9.92
N CYS A 331 -3.39 -7.51 8.80
CA CYS A 331 -3.86 -6.12 8.74
C CYS A 331 -4.97 -5.89 9.81
N GLN A 332 -5.91 -6.83 9.88
CA GLN A 332 -7.03 -6.81 10.81
C GLN A 332 -6.64 -6.94 12.29
N SER A 333 -5.43 -7.43 12.61
CA SER A 333 -4.93 -7.51 13.99
C SER A 333 -4.76 -6.13 14.65
N CYS A 334 -4.59 -5.08 13.85
CA CYS A 334 -4.54 -3.69 14.29
C CYS A 334 -5.73 -2.86 13.77
N HIS A 335 -6.07 -3.01 12.48
CA HIS A 335 -7.02 -2.13 11.79
C HIS A 335 -8.49 -2.54 11.95
N GLY A 336 -8.80 -3.74 12.46
CA GLY A 336 -10.16 -4.26 12.54
C GLY A 336 -10.65 -4.86 11.22
N THR A 337 -11.96 -4.97 11.04
CA THR A 337 -12.56 -5.47 9.79
C THR A 337 -12.64 -4.38 8.71
N MET A 338 -13.12 -4.71 7.51
CA MET A 338 -13.31 -3.70 6.45
C MET A 338 -14.43 -2.71 6.83
N SER A 339 -15.48 -3.19 7.50
CA SER A 339 -16.50 -2.36 8.14
C SER A 339 -15.92 -1.42 9.20
N ASP A 340 -14.98 -1.88 10.05
CA ASP A 340 -14.32 -1.02 11.04
C ASP A 340 -13.54 0.14 10.37
N VAL A 341 -12.84 -0.14 9.26
CA VAL A 341 -12.08 0.88 8.50
C VAL A 341 -12.98 1.83 7.72
N GLY A 342 -14.14 1.36 7.23
CA GLY A 342 -15.15 2.17 6.55
C GLY A 342 -16.07 2.98 7.48
N ALA A 343 -15.95 2.81 8.80
CA ALA A 343 -16.86 3.42 9.75
C ALA A 343 -16.59 4.94 9.95
N PRO A 344 -17.60 5.75 10.30
CA PRO A 344 -17.43 7.21 10.46
C PRO A 344 -16.42 7.58 11.56
N ALA A 345 -15.68 8.66 11.37
CA ALA A 345 -14.77 9.18 12.39
C ALA A 345 -15.50 9.41 13.73
N GLY A 346 -15.16 8.61 14.74
CA GLY A 346 -15.83 8.58 16.06
C GLY A 346 -16.37 7.20 16.47
N SER A 347 -16.62 6.28 15.54
CA SER A 347 -17.08 4.91 15.86
C SER A 347 -15.94 3.99 16.32
N THR A 348 -15.41 4.25 17.52
CA THR A 348 -14.54 3.34 18.29
C THR A 348 -13.36 2.72 17.51
N ASN A 349 -12.61 3.52 16.75
CA ASN A 349 -11.32 3.08 16.19
C ASN A 349 -10.38 2.68 17.35
N ARG A 350 -10.16 1.38 17.49
CA ARG A 350 -9.43 0.78 18.62
C ARG A 350 -7.94 1.15 18.66
N ILE A 351 -7.38 1.66 17.56
CA ILE A 351 -5.99 2.15 17.52
C ILE A 351 -5.87 3.44 18.34
N ALA A 352 -6.72 4.43 18.06
CA ALA A 352 -6.73 5.72 18.76
C ALA A 352 -6.99 5.54 20.27
N ASP A 353 -7.98 4.73 20.62
CA ASP A 353 -8.42 4.50 22.01
C ASP A 353 -7.46 3.61 22.84
N ARG A 354 -6.43 3.05 22.20
CA ARG A 354 -5.33 2.31 22.87
C ARG A 354 -4.05 3.15 22.93
N ALA A 355 -3.74 3.91 21.87
CA ALA A 355 -2.61 4.83 21.83
C ALA A 355 -2.68 5.90 22.93
N THR A 356 -3.86 6.50 23.15
CA THR A 356 -4.10 7.48 24.23
C THR A 356 -3.87 6.91 25.63
N ARG A 357 -4.09 5.60 25.84
CA ARG A 357 -3.85 4.93 27.13
C ARG A 357 -2.38 4.59 27.37
N THR A 358 -1.59 4.42 26.32
CA THR A 358 -0.12 4.24 26.44
C THR A 358 0.64 5.57 26.48
N ALA A 359 0.13 6.63 25.83
CA ALA A 359 0.79 7.94 25.79
C ALA A 359 0.83 8.66 27.16
N ASN A 360 -0.03 8.30 28.10
CA ASN A 360 -0.22 9.01 29.36
C ASN A 360 0.67 8.50 30.52
N VAL A 361 1.78 7.81 30.21
CA VAL A 361 2.80 7.40 31.19
C VAL A 361 3.99 8.35 31.13
N SER A 362 3.91 9.45 31.88
CA SER A 362 5.03 10.40 31.99
C SER A 362 6.29 9.71 32.52
N PRO A 363 7.48 9.94 31.92
CA PRO A 363 8.72 9.30 32.38
C PRO A 363 9.15 9.84 33.75
N ARG A 364 8.90 9.06 34.81
CA ARG A 364 9.44 9.37 36.14
C ARG A 364 10.96 9.19 36.13
N SER A 365 11.68 10.29 36.38
CA SER A 365 13.13 10.31 36.48
C SER A 365 13.63 9.37 37.59
N SER A 366 14.51 8.43 37.23
CA SER A 366 15.26 7.62 38.20
C SER A 366 16.62 7.20 37.64
N ALA A 367 17.54 8.16 37.54
CA ALA A 367 18.94 7.85 37.32
C ALA A 367 19.47 7.01 38.50
N ARG A 368 19.80 5.74 38.24
CA ARG A 368 20.51 4.88 39.19
C ARG A 368 21.53 4.01 38.47
N GLN A 369 22.80 4.34 38.66
CA GLN A 369 23.93 3.58 38.13
C GLN A 369 23.88 2.13 38.65
N VAL A 370 23.95 1.15 37.75
CA VAL A 370 24.08 -0.27 38.10
C VAL A 370 25.56 -0.64 38.07
N SER A 371 26.21 -0.58 39.23
CA SER A 371 27.57 -1.12 39.40
C SER A 371 27.54 -2.65 39.44
N CYS A 372 28.51 -3.29 38.78
CA CYS A 372 28.54 -4.75 38.62
C CYS A 372 29.03 -5.46 39.90
N GLY A 373 28.08 -5.93 40.73
CA GLY A 373 28.34 -6.62 42.00
C GLY A 373 28.15 -8.15 41.95
N ARG A 374 28.98 -8.90 42.69
CA ARG A 374 28.99 -10.38 42.69
C ARG A 374 27.76 -11.02 43.35
N ARG A 375 27.34 -12.17 42.84
CA ARG A 375 26.24 -13.01 43.37
C ARG A 375 26.54 -13.57 44.77
N ARG A 376 25.51 -13.70 45.61
CA ARG A 376 25.40 -14.69 46.70
C ARG A 376 23.96 -15.24 46.73
N ALA A 377 23.80 -16.50 47.13
CA ALA A 377 22.51 -17.20 47.16
C ALA A 377 21.85 -17.17 48.57
N PRO A 378 20.51 -17.22 48.67
CA PRO A 378 19.79 -17.29 49.94
C PRO A 378 19.55 -18.74 50.41
N SER A 379 19.52 -18.95 51.73
CA SER A 379 19.09 -20.20 52.39
C SER A 379 17.63 -20.10 52.91
N PRO A 380 16.92 -21.23 53.15
CA PRO A 380 15.46 -21.20 53.28
C PRO A 380 14.87 -21.36 54.71
N ALA A 381 13.58 -21.02 54.79
CA ALA A 381 12.52 -21.60 55.62
C ALA A 381 12.36 -21.27 57.13
N ARG A 382 11.12 -20.89 57.49
CA ARG A 382 10.43 -21.42 58.68
C ARG A 382 8.90 -21.53 58.44
N ARG A 383 8.22 -22.39 59.22
CA ARG A 383 6.79 -22.76 59.06
C ARG A 383 5.91 -22.28 60.22
N THR A 384 4.65 -21.94 59.92
CA THR A 384 3.45 -22.11 60.78
C THR A 384 2.24 -22.38 59.86
N ARG A 385 1.68 -23.60 59.86
CA ARG A 385 0.52 -24.13 60.63
C ARG A 385 -0.86 -23.89 59.97
N ARG A 386 -1.74 -24.89 60.08
CA ARG A 386 -3.09 -25.05 59.45
C ARG A 386 -4.12 -25.32 60.57
N PRO A 387 -5.42 -25.05 60.38
CA PRO A 387 -6.38 -26.14 60.07
C PRO A 387 -7.43 -25.73 59.00
N ARG A 388 -7.76 -26.61 58.03
CA ARG A 388 -8.89 -27.56 58.01
C ARG A 388 -10.30 -26.94 58.17
N GLY A 389 -11.05 -26.94 57.05
CA GLY A 389 -12.52 -26.95 56.97
C GLY A 389 -12.90 -27.69 55.67
N SER A 390 -14.02 -28.42 55.64
CA SER A 390 -14.30 -29.39 54.56
C SER A 390 -15.78 -29.62 54.29
N ARG A 391 -16.17 -29.69 53.01
CA ARG A 391 -17.27 -30.50 52.47
C ARG A 391 -17.10 -30.69 50.95
N SER A 392 -17.84 -31.63 50.38
CA SER A 392 -17.69 -32.20 49.03
C SER A 392 -19.07 -32.54 48.44
N ILE A 393 -19.12 -33.29 47.33
CA ILE A 393 -20.33 -33.67 46.53
C ILE A 393 -20.74 -32.56 45.55
N GLY A 394 -21.09 -32.81 44.27
CA GLY A 394 -21.09 -34.09 43.53
C GLY A 394 -21.49 -33.93 42.04
N PHE A 395 -21.07 -34.90 41.22
CA PHE A 395 -21.34 -35.12 39.78
C PHE A 395 -22.56 -36.07 39.58
N PRO A 396 -23.04 -36.47 38.36
CA PRO A 396 -22.69 -36.08 36.97
C PRO A 396 -23.93 -35.69 36.05
N PRO A 397 -24.34 -36.34 34.91
CA PRO A 397 -24.58 -35.58 33.66
C PRO A 397 -25.83 -36.02 32.81
N ALA A 398 -25.76 -35.82 31.48
CA ALA A 398 -26.69 -36.29 30.40
C ALA A 398 -27.99 -35.47 30.26
N THR A 399 -28.74 -35.48 29.14
CA THR A 399 -28.84 -36.44 28.00
C THR A 399 -28.89 -35.76 26.62
N ALA A 400 -28.75 -36.56 25.54
CA ALA A 400 -28.99 -36.14 24.16
C ALA A 400 -30.39 -36.57 23.66
N ALA A 401 -30.86 -35.99 22.55
CA ALA A 401 -32.03 -36.47 21.81
C ALA A 401 -31.87 -36.20 20.30
N CYS A 402 -32.14 -37.21 19.48
CA CYS A 402 -32.36 -37.06 18.04
C CYS A 402 -33.86 -37.22 17.74
N ASN A 403 -34.33 -36.67 16.61
CA ASN A 403 -35.50 -37.21 15.93
C ASN A 403 -35.44 -36.92 14.41
N ALA A 404 -36.18 -37.69 13.62
CA ALA A 404 -36.11 -37.70 12.15
C ALA A 404 -37.47 -38.07 11.53
N ALA A 405 -37.50 -38.19 10.19
CA ALA A 405 -38.65 -38.56 9.33
C ALA A 405 -39.66 -37.40 9.06
N ARG A 406 -40.36 -37.33 7.91
CA ARG A 406 -40.31 -38.20 6.70
C ARG A 406 -40.77 -37.47 5.41
N ALA A 407 -40.26 -38.00 4.30
CA ALA A 407 -40.42 -37.63 2.89
C ALA A 407 -41.85 -37.51 2.29
N THR A 408 -41.95 -36.74 1.21
CA THR A 408 -42.83 -36.98 0.03
C THR A 408 -42.19 -36.48 -1.28
N ALA A 409 -42.56 -37.13 -2.40
CA ALA A 409 -42.34 -36.82 -3.82
C ALA A 409 -43.52 -37.49 -4.61
N PRO A 410 -43.62 -37.60 -5.96
CA PRO A 410 -42.73 -37.18 -7.07
C PRO A 410 -43.50 -36.59 -8.31
N LEU A 411 -42.99 -36.84 -9.55
CA LEU A 411 -43.61 -36.64 -10.90
C LEU A 411 -43.53 -35.22 -11.51
N THR A 412 -43.37 -34.96 -12.83
CA THR A 412 -43.04 -35.74 -14.08
C THR A 412 -42.54 -34.74 -15.16
N ARG A 413 -41.40 -34.91 -15.88
CA ARG A 413 -41.05 -35.81 -17.01
C ARG A 413 -41.41 -35.31 -18.44
N SER A 414 -40.44 -34.71 -19.16
CA SER A 414 -40.28 -34.78 -20.64
C SER A 414 -38.86 -34.27 -21.08
N ILE A 415 -38.10 -34.72 -22.09
CA ILE A 415 -38.21 -35.70 -23.22
C ILE A 415 -38.94 -35.09 -24.47
N ARG A 416 -38.47 -35.08 -25.74
CA ARG A 416 -37.38 -35.77 -26.51
C ARG A 416 -36.69 -34.80 -27.56
N PRO A 417 -36.03 -35.18 -28.72
CA PRO A 417 -34.77 -34.51 -29.15
C PRO A 417 -34.75 -34.02 -30.63
N SER A 418 -33.53 -33.99 -31.24
CA SER A 418 -33.17 -33.71 -32.66
C SER A 418 -33.09 -32.22 -33.04
N THR A 419 -32.25 -31.78 -34.00
CA THR A 419 -31.32 -32.49 -34.92
C THR A 419 -30.07 -31.65 -35.19
N ALA A 420 -28.99 -32.24 -35.70
CA ALA A 420 -27.79 -31.52 -36.15
C ALA A 420 -27.85 -31.11 -37.63
N THR A 421 -27.18 -30.01 -37.99
CA THR A 421 -26.80 -29.69 -39.39
C THR A 421 -25.39 -29.10 -39.41
N THR A 422 -24.52 -29.65 -40.26
CA THR A 422 -23.16 -29.15 -40.50
C THR A 422 -23.13 -28.32 -41.79
N THR A 423 -22.45 -27.18 -41.78
CA THR A 423 -22.07 -26.46 -43.02
C THR A 423 -20.64 -25.93 -42.94
N CYS A 424 -19.71 -26.65 -43.57
CA CYS A 424 -18.40 -26.10 -43.91
C CYS A 424 -18.51 -25.20 -45.15
N ARG A 425 -17.70 -24.14 -45.22
CA ARG A 425 -17.30 -23.53 -46.49
C ARG A 425 -15.79 -23.27 -46.50
N THR A 426 -15.21 -23.45 -47.68
CA THR A 426 -13.78 -23.48 -47.95
C THR A 426 -13.26 -22.12 -48.41
N SER A 427 -12.17 -21.66 -47.76
CA SER A 427 -10.88 -21.34 -48.40
C SER A 427 -10.77 -20.11 -49.34
N PRO A 428 -9.54 -19.68 -49.73
CA PRO A 428 -8.20 -19.84 -49.11
C PRO A 428 -7.47 -18.48 -48.92
N ILE A 429 -6.29 -18.47 -48.27
CA ILE A 429 -5.00 -18.02 -48.87
C ILE A 429 -3.81 -18.26 -47.91
N LYS A 430 -2.70 -18.63 -48.54
CA LYS A 430 -1.31 -18.92 -48.12
C LYS A 430 -0.78 -18.16 -46.89
N ASP A 431 -0.16 -18.84 -45.92
CA ASP A 431 1.21 -19.42 -45.88
C ASP A 431 2.34 -18.39 -45.63
N MET A 432 2.95 -18.43 -44.44
CA MET A 432 4.40 -18.64 -44.33
C MET A 432 4.75 -19.19 -42.93
N GLU A 433 5.74 -20.09 -42.87
CA GLU A 433 6.05 -20.89 -41.67
C GLU A 433 7.16 -20.30 -40.79
N ALA A 434 7.07 -20.56 -39.49
CA ALA A 434 8.23 -20.68 -38.61
C ALA A 434 7.90 -21.65 -37.45
N GLN A 435 8.35 -22.91 -37.56
CA GLN A 435 8.16 -23.93 -36.53
C GLN A 435 9.48 -24.26 -35.81
N CYS A 436 9.43 -24.37 -34.48
CA CYS A 436 10.27 -25.31 -33.72
C CYS A 436 9.56 -25.69 -32.39
N PRO A 437 9.85 -26.89 -31.84
CA PRO A 437 8.86 -27.59 -31.01
C PRO A 437 9.03 -27.44 -29.49
N THR A 438 7.97 -27.78 -28.77
CA THR A 438 7.93 -27.94 -27.31
C THR A 438 8.59 -29.23 -26.84
N ALA A 439 9.13 -29.23 -25.62
CA ALA A 439 9.70 -30.42 -24.95
C ALA A 439 8.99 -30.70 -23.60
N PRO A 440 8.77 -31.97 -23.22
CA PRO A 440 8.09 -32.35 -21.97
C PRO A 440 9.01 -32.27 -20.73
N PRO A 441 8.44 -32.27 -19.50
CA PRO A 441 9.17 -31.87 -18.29
C PRO A 441 10.13 -32.96 -17.74
N ALA A 442 11.30 -32.52 -17.28
CA ALA A 442 12.27 -33.37 -16.58
C ALA A 442 12.02 -33.39 -15.06
N THR A 443 12.06 -34.58 -14.45
CA THR A 443 11.91 -34.75 -13.00
C THR A 443 13.25 -34.65 -12.28
N ALA A 444 13.42 -33.63 -11.43
CA ALA A 444 14.59 -33.52 -10.56
C ALA A 444 14.37 -34.29 -9.24
N ARG A 445 15.29 -35.19 -8.90
CA ARG A 445 15.40 -35.79 -7.55
C ARG A 445 16.67 -35.28 -6.88
N CYS A 446 16.57 -34.91 -5.61
CA CYS A 446 17.72 -34.45 -4.82
C CYS A 446 18.75 -35.56 -4.60
N ARG A 447 20.04 -35.22 -4.70
CA ARG A 447 21.12 -35.81 -3.89
C ARG A 447 22.31 -34.86 -3.80
N THR A 448 22.84 -34.74 -2.60
CA THR A 448 24.13 -34.12 -2.23
C THR A 448 25.28 -35.15 -2.37
N PRO A 449 26.56 -34.74 -2.25
CA PRO A 449 27.08 -33.38 -2.03
C PRO A 449 27.50 -32.65 -3.31
#